data_AF-A0A0B6YLI2-F1
#
_entry.id   AF-A0A0B6YLI2-F1
#
_cell.length_a   1.000
_cell.length_b   1.000
_cell.length_c   1.000
_cell.angle_alpha   90.00
_cell.angle_beta   90.00
_cell.angle_gamma   90.00
#
_symmetry.space_group_name_H-M   'P 1'
#
loop_
_entity.id
_entity.type
_entity.pdbx_description
1 polymer ?
#
loop_
_entity_poly.entity_id
_entity_poly.type
_entity_poly.pdbx_seq_one_letter_code
_entity_poly.pdbx_strand_id
1 'polypeptide(L)'
;SNRRKIIRAIQVYYENGRTLSSILNEQHSGKTDVKSGPLRYPSPCILWVKCRQPELNQRLDSRVDDMMTRGLLAELENFHKEALRLENLKRIGSLEDQTHVYPHGVLQMIGFKEFHEYLQLSSEERNTEDGQKLLHKG
;
A
#
# COMPACT_ATOMS: atom_id res chain seq x y z
N SER A 1 3.33 13.85 5.66
CA SER A 1 2.44 14.96 5.24
C SER A 1 0.97 14.53 5.35
N ASN A 2 0.13 15.31 6.04
CA ASN A 2 -1.31 15.02 6.26
C ASN A 2 -2.21 15.43 5.07
N ARG A 3 -1.64 15.73 3.90
CA ARG A 3 -2.37 16.22 2.71
C ARG A 3 -3.60 15.38 2.35
N ARG A 4 -3.48 14.04 2.37
CA ARG A 4 -4.61 13.13 2.08
C ARG A 4 -5.77 13.30 3.06
N LYS A 5 -5.48 13.48 4.36
CA LYS A 5 -6.51 13.69 5.40
C LYS A 5 -7.23 15.03 5.22
N ILE A 6 -6.48 16.09 4.86
CA ILE A 6 -7.03 17.43 4.63
C ILE A 6 -7.94 17.44 3.39
N ILE A 7 -7.46 16.89 2.26
CA ILE A 7 -8.26 16.79 1.03
C ILE A 7 -9.56 16.01 1.31
N ARG A 8 -9.47 14.87 2.00
CA ARG A 8 -10.67 14.08 2.33
C ARG A 8 -11.63 14.85 3.25
N ALA A 9 -11.12 15.59 4.23
CA ALA A 9 -11.96 16.40 5.11
C ALA A 9 -12.71 17.50 4.35
N ILE A 10 -12.04 18.17 3.42
CA ILE A 10 -12.63 19.19 2.55
C ILE A 10 -13.69 18.56 1.63
N GLN A 11 -13.36 17.44 0.98
CA GLN A 11 -14.30 16.74 0.10
C GLN A 11 -15.59 16.34 0.83
N VAL A 12 -15.47 15.75 2.03
CA VAL A 12 -16.62 15.34 2.85
C VAL A 12 -17.50 16.53 3.23
N TYR A 13 -16.89 17.69 3.51
CA TYR A 13 -17.62 18.92 3.79
C TYR A 13 -18.39 19.43 2.58
N TYR A 14 -17.77 19.44 1.39
CA TYR A 14 -18.45 19.82 0.15
C TYR A 14 -19.59 18.89 -0.23
N GLU A 15 -19.44 17.57 -0.04
CA GLU A 15 -20.45 16.57 -0.38
C GLU A 15 -21.65 16.56 0.58
N ASN A 16 -21.41 16.72 1.89
CA ASN A 16 -22.44 16.48 2.92
C ASN A 16 -22.84 17.74 3.69
N GLY A 17 -22.18 18.88 3.48
CA GLY A 17 -22.37 20.12 4.24
C GLY A 17 -21.95 20.03 5.72
N ARG A 18 -21.41 18.89 6.17
CA ARG A 18 -21.01 18.62 7.55
C ARG A 18 -19.50 18.40 7.63
N THR A 19 -18.88 18.84 8.72
CA THR A 19 -17.45 18.60 8.93
C THR A 19 -17.15 17.12 9.18
N LEU A 20 -16.02 16.63 8.65
CA LEU A 20 -15.57 15.25 8.87
C LEU A 20 -15.45 14.90 10.36
N SER A 21 -15.00 15.83 11.18
CA SER A 21 -14.91 15.67 12.63
C SER A 21 -16.28 15.45 13.30
N SER A 22 -17.33 16.17 12.88
CA SER A 22 -18.69 15.96 13.38
C SER A 22 -19.20 14.55 13.07
N ILE A 23 -18.97 14.08 11.84
CA ILE A 23 -19.38 12.74 11.39
C ILE A 23 -18.64 11.64 12.17
N LEU A 24 -17.32 11.78 12.36
CA LEU A 24 -16.52 10.82 13.11
C LEU A 24 -16.95 10.73 14.58
N ASN A 25 -17.25 11.88 15.21
CA ASN A 25 -17.73 11.90 16.59
C ASN A 25 -19.09 11.19 16.73
N GLU A 26 -19.99 11.38 15.76
CA GLU A 26 -21.28 10.68 15.72
C GLU A 26 -21.10 9.16 15.54
N GLN A 27 -20.19 8.73 14.66
CA GLN A 27 -19.85 7.32 14.48
C GLN A 27 -19.31 6.68 15.77
N HIS A 28 -18.39 7.37 16.46
CA HIS A 28 -17.85 6.89 17.73
C HIS A 28 -18.88 6.88 18.88
N SER A 29 -19.94 7.69 18.80
CA SER A 29 -21.01 7.75 19.82
C SER A 29 -21.95 6.53 19.81
N GLY A 30 -21.73 5.54 18.93
CA GLY A 30 -22.39 4.23 18.99
C GLY A 30 -23.76 4.13 18.31
N LYS A 31 -24.18 5.16 17.57
CA LYS A 31 -25.50 5.18 16.89
C LYS A 31 -25.50 4.60 15.47
N THR A 32 -24.37 4.08 14.97
CA THR A 32 -24.26 3.63 13.58
C THR A 32 -23.48 2.32 13.44
N ASP A 33 -24.03 1.40 12.64
CA ASP A 33 -23.49 0.06 12.31
C ASP A 33 -22.35 0.12 11.26
N VAL A 34 -21.54 1.18 11.31
CA VAL A 34 -20.51 1.47 10.30
C VAL A 34 -19.14 1.10 10.87
N LYS A 35 -18.21 0.67 10.00
CA LYS A 35 -16.83 0.19 10.26
C LYS A 35 -15.95 1.08 11.16
N SER A 36 -16.43 2.23 11.62
CA SER A 36 -15.76 3.16 12.54
C SER A 36 -16.59 3.44 13.81
N GLY A 37 -17.44 2.49 14.21
CA GLY A 37 -18.15 2.52 15.49
C GLY A 37 -17.24 2.24 16.69
N PRO A 38 -17.80 2.28 17.92
CA PRO A 38 -17.06 1.87 19.12
C PRO A 38 -16.51 0.44 18.96
N LEU A 39 -15.47 0.12 19.72
CA LEU A 39 -14.88 -1.21 19.73
C LEU A 39 -15.98 -2.26 19.95
N ARG A 40 -15.98 -3.33 19.13
CA ARG A 40 -16.94 -4.44 19.26
C ARG A 40 -16.97 -5.02 20.68
N TYR A 41 -15.82 -5.01 21.36
CA TYR A 41 -15.66 -5.46 22.73
C TYR A 41 -15.19 -4.30 23.62
N PRO A 42 -15.78 -4.10 24.80
CA PRO A 42 -15.52 -2.93 25.64
C PRO A 42 -14.12 -2.91 26.29
N SER A 43 -13.51 -4.08 26.48
CA SER A 43 -12.21 -4.22 27.14
C SER A 43 -11.29 -5.14 26.35
N PRO A 44 -10.71 -4.68 25.23
CA PRO A 44 -9.74 -5.49 24.49
C PRO A 44 -8.46 -5.67 25.31
N CYS A 45 -7.96 -6.91 25.39
CA CYS A 45 -6.60 -7.16 25.84
C CYS A 45 -5.64 -6.97 24.66
N ILE A 46 -4.78 -5.95 24.72
CA ILE A 46 -3.79 -5.67 23.67
C ILE A 46 -2.45 -6.25 24.11
N LEU A 47 -1.98 -7.26 23.37
CA LEU A 47 -0.63 -7.79 23.54
C LEU A 47 0.31 -7.06 22.58
N TRP A 48 1.24 -6.29 23.14
CA TRP A 48 2.25 -5.58 22.36
C TRP A 48 3.60 -6.29 22.45
N VAL A 49 3.98 -6.99 21.38
CA VAL A 49 5.30 -7.65 21.31
C VAL A 49 6.38 -6.59 21.08
N LYS A 50 7.41 -6.58 21.93
CA LYS A 50 8.57 -5.70 21.78
C LYS A 50 9.83 -6.53 21.57
N CYS A 51 10.71 -6.02 20.72
CA CYS A 51 12.05 -6.52 20.49
C CYS A 51 12.99 -5.32 20.54
N ARG A 52 14.25 -5.54 20.91
CA ARG A 52 15.27 -4.51 20.74
C ARG A 52 15.48 -4.27 19.23
N GLN A 53 15.76 -3.02 18.86
CA GLN A 53 15.83 -2.60 17.46
C GLN A 53 16.92 -3.31 16.66
N PRO A 54 18.15 -3.53 17.18
CA PRO A 54 19.20 -4.23 16.43
C PRO A 54 18.81 -5.67 16.06
N GLU A 55 18.23 -6.41 17.00
CA GLU A 55 17.79 -7.79 16.83
C GLU A 55 16.60 -7.89 15.88
N LEU A 56 15.71 -6.88 15.88
CA LEU A 56 14.63 -6.79 14.91
C LEU A 56 15.18 -6.56 13.51
N ASN A 57 16.11 -5.61 13.33
CA ASN A 57 16.69 -5.30 12.03
C ASN A 57 17.39 -6.52 11.42
N GLN A 58 18.25 -7.20 12.20
CA GLN A 58 18.94 -8.41 11.73
C GLN A 58 17.97 -9.50 11.26
N ARG A 59 16.84 -9.68 11.96
CA ARG A 59 15.81 -10.66 11.56
C ARG A 59 15.04 -10.23 10.32
N LEU A 60 14.84 -8.93 10.11
CA LEU A 60 14.20 -8.40 8.91
C LEU A 60 15.11 -8.59 7.69
N ASP A 61 16.40 -8.28 7.83
CA ASP A 61 17.40 -8.45 6.75
C ASP A 61 17.49 -9.92 6.32
N SER A 62 17.71 -10.82 7.28
CA SER A 62 17.75 -12.27 7.01
C SER A 62 16.45 -12.80 6.40
N ARG A 63 15.30 -12.22 6.77
CA ARG A 63 14.01 -12.61 6.18
C ARG A 63 13.90 -12.17 4.72
N VAL A 64 14.44 -11.00 4.36
CA VAL A 64 14.46 -10.53 2.96
C VAL A 64 15.35 -11.45 2.13
N ASP A 65 16.52 -11.83 2.63
CA ASP A 65 17.40 -12.80 1.96
C ASP A 65 16.67 -14.15 1.73
N ASP A 66 15.98 -14.66 2.75
CA ASP A 66 15.15 -15.87 2.64
C ASP A 66 13.98 -15.70 1.64
N MET A 67 13.42 -14.49 1.50
CA MET A 67 12.37 -14.21 0.52
C MET A 67 12.94 -14.21 -0.90
N MET A 68 14.11 -13.61 -1.11
CA MET A 68 14.80 -13.61 -2.40
C MET A 68 15.12 -15.03 -2.87
N THR A 69 15.67 -15.87 -1.97
CA THR A 69 15.97 -17.28 -2.29
C THR A 69 14.73 -18.12 -2.58
N ARG A 70 13.58 -17.80 -1.97
CA ARG A 70 12.29 -18.45 -2.24
C ARG A 70 11.57 -17.97 -3.50
N GLY A 71 12.13 -17.00 -4.22
CA GLY A 71 11.57 -16.53 -5.49
C GLY A 71 10.68 -15.28 -5.37
N LEU A 72 10.93 -14.40 -4.39
CA LEU A 72 10.24 -13.11 -4.27
C LEU A 72 10.16 -12.35 -5.60
N LEU A 73 11.25 -12.33 -6.37
CA LEU A 73 11.27 -11.60 -7.65
C LEU A 73 10.25 -12.14 -8.65
N ALA A 74 10.11 -13.47 -8.75
CA ALA A 74 9.12 -14.10 -9.62
C ALA A 74 7.69 -13.80 -9.15
N GLU A 75 7.45 -13.76 -7.84
CA GLU A 75 6.16 -13.35 -7.27
C GLU A 75 5.83 -11.90 -7.63
N LEU A 76 6.79 -10.98 -7.48
CA LEU A 76 6.64 -9.56 -7.80
C LEU A 76 6.39 -9.33 -9.30
N GLU A 77 7.08 -10.06 -10.17
CA GLU A 77 6.87 -10.01 -11.62
C GLU A 77 5.46 -10.47 -12.02
N ASN A 78 5.00 -11.59 -11.45
CA ASN A 78 3.67 -12.11 -11.72
C ASN A 78 2.59 -11.14 -11.23
N PHE A 79 2.79 -10.59 -10.04
CA PHE A 79 1.89 -9.59 -9.48
C PHE A 79 1.86 -8.31 -10.33
N HIS A 80 3.02 -7.83 -10.81
CA HIS A 80 3.10 -6.66 -11.71
C HIS A 80 2.36 -6.89 -13.03
N LYS A 81 2.54 -8.06 -13.66
CA LYS A 81 1.80 -8.44 -14.89
C LYS A 81 0.29 -8.46 -14.66
N GLU A 82 -0.16 -9.03 -13.55
CA GLU A 82 -1.59 -9.10 -13.23
C GLU A 82 -2.18 -7.72 -12.91
N ALA A 83 -1.44 -6.86 -12.21
CA ALA A 83 -1.84 -5.48 -11.96
C ALA A 83 -2.04 -4.71 -13.27
N LEU A 84 -1.08 -4.77 -14.19
CA LEU A 84 -1.17 -4.16 -15.52
C LEU A 84 -2.36 -4.72 -16.33
N ARG A 85 -2.61 -6.03 -16.26
CA ARG A 85 -3.75 -6.67 -16.93
C ARG A 85 -5.08 -6.10 -16.43
N LEU A 86 -5.25 -6.00 -15.12
CA LEU A 86 -6.46 -5.45 -14.50
C LEU A 86 -6.66 -3.97 -14.84
N GLU A 87 -5.57 -3.20 -14.93
CA GLU A 87 -5.63 -1.81 -15.37
C GLU A 87 -6.07 -1.67 -16.82
N ASN A 88 -5.50 -2.47 -17.72
CA ASN A 88 -5.89 -2.45 -19.13
C ASN A 88 -7.37 -2.83 -19.31
N LEU A 89 -7.88 -3.78 -18.53
CA LEU A 89 -9.31 -4.12 -18.50
C LEU A 89 -10.19 -2.96 -18.02
N LYS A 90 -9.76 -2.19 -17.01
CA LYS A 90 -10.48 -1.01 -16.54
C LYS A 90 -10.49 0.12 -17.57
N ARG A 91 -9.36 0.31 -18.27
CA ARG A 91 -9.21 1.31 -19.35
C ARG A 91 -10.14 1.09 -20.53
N ILE A 92 -10.50 -0.17 -20.84
CA ILE A 92 -11.46 -0.49 -21.90
C ILE A 92 -12.89 -0.06 -21.52
N GLY A 93 -13.19 0.20 -20.23
CA GLY A 93 -14.51 0.57 -19.73
C GLY A 93 -14.68 2.02 -19.24
N SER A 94 -13.61 2.80 -19.08
CA SER A 94 -13.69 4.16 -18.51
C SER A 94 -12.67 5.13 -19.13
N LEU A 95 -13.16 6.26 -19.65
CA LEU A 95 -12.42 7.38 -20.27
C LEU A 95 -11.78 8.33 -19.23
N GLU A 96 -11.53 7.89 -17.99
CA GLU A 96 -11.05 8.79 -16.94
C GLU A 96 -9.53 8.75 -16.71
N ASP A 97 -9.03 9.97 -16.51
CA ASP A 97 -7.69 10.52 -16.30
C ASP A 97 -6.48 9.56 -16.18
N GLN A 98 -5.48 9.84 -17.01
CA GLN A 98 -4.23 9.10 -17.18
C GLN A 98 -3.18 9.35 -16.08
N THR A 99 -3.55 9.98 -14.97
CA THR A 99 -2.57 10.48 -14.00
C THR A 99 -2.56 9.65 -12.71
N HIS A 100 -1.50 8.86 -12.59
CA HIS A 100 -1.05 8.17 -11.38
C HIS A 100 -1.80 6.89 -11.00
N VAL A 101 -1.37 5.80 -11.60
CA VAL A 101 -1.71 4.42 -11.25
C VAL A 101 -1.11 4.00 -9.89
N TYR A 102 0.06 4.54 -9.54
CA TYR A 102 0.84 4.06 -8.39
C TYR A 102 0.56 4.60 -6.98
N PRO A 103 -0.27 5.64 -6.70
CA PRO A 103 -0.39 6.18 -5.35
C PRO A 103 -1.36 5.41 -4.44
N HIS A 104 -2.03 4.35 -4.91
CA HIS A 104 -3.15 3.73 -4.20
C HIS A 104 -3.13 2.19 -4.19
N GLY A 105 -3.57 1.62 -3.06
CA GLY A 105 -3.88 0.20 -2.95
C GLY A 105 -2.67 -0.72 -2.72
N VAL A 106 -2.80 -1.96 -3.18
CA VAL A 106 -1.84 -3.06 -2.97
C VAL A 106 -0.45 -2.73 -3.56
N LEU A 107 -0.38 -1.84 -4.55
CA LEU A 107 0.88 -1.38 -5.14
C LEU A 107 1.75 -0.51 -4.21
N GLN A 108 1.23 -0.12 -3.04
CA GLN A 108 1.97 0.65 -2.02
C GLN A 108 2.59 -0.25 -0.93
N MET A 109 2.53 -1.58 -1.08
CA MET A 109 3.14 -2.50 -0.12
C MET A 109 4.66 -2.39 -0.11
N ILE A 110 5.24 -2.52 1.08
CA ILE A 110 6.69 -2.63 1.29
C ILE A 110 7.18 -3.91 0.61
N GLY A 111 8.28 -3.83 -0.12
CA GLY A 111 8.83 -4.90 -0.94
C GLY A 111 8.32 -4.92 -2.38
N PHE A 112 7.30 -4.14 -2.73
CA PHE A 112 6.86 -3.98 -4.14
C PHE A 112 7.26 -2.62 -4.70
N LYS A 113 7.03 -1.54 -3.93
CA LYS A 113 7.38 -0.18 -4.37
C LYS A 113 8.89 -0.01 -4.60
N GLU A 114 9.71 -0.71 -3.82
CA GLU A 114 11.17 -0.65 -3.90
C GLU A 114 11.69 -1.29 -5.19
N PHE A 115 11.05 -2.38 -5.65
CA PHE A 115 11.38 -3.05 -6.91
C PHE A 115 10.64 -2.49 -8.13
N HIS A 116 9.82 -1.46 -7.95
CA HIS A 116 8.94 -0.96 -9.01
C HIS A 116 9.70 -0.54 -10.28
N GLU A 117 10.78 0.23 -10.11
CA GLU A 117 11.64 0.69 -11.22
C GLU A 117 12.24 -0.50 -11.97
N TYR A 118 12.67 -1.54 -11.26
CA TYR A 118 13.18 -2.78 -11.85
C TYR A 118 12.10 -3.56 -12.62
N LEU A 119 10.89 -3.65 -12.06
CA LEU A 119 9.77 -4.40 -12.65
C LEU A 119 9.23 -3.77 -13.93
N GLN A 120 9.46 -2.46 -14.15
CA GLN A 120 9.10 -1.75 -15.38
C GLN A 120 10.03 -2.03 -16.56
N LEU A 121 11.26 -2.49 -16.30
CA LEU A 121 12.24 -2.77 -17.34
C LEU A 121 11.84 -3.98 -18.21
N SER A 122 12.26 -3.94 -19.47
CA SER A 122 12.20 -5.10 -20.38
C SER A 122 13.12 -6.23 -19.91
N SER A 123 12.91 -7.44 -20.45
CA SER A 123 13.77 -8.58 -20.17
C SER A 123 15.24 -8.32 -20.59
N GLU A 124 15.48 -7.55 -21.66
CA GLU A 124 16.84 -7.17 -22.07
C GLU A 124 17.45 -6.15 -21.11
N GLU A 125 16.68 -5.13 -20.71
CA GLU A 125 17.14 -4.06 -19.82
C GLU A 125 17.50 -4.56 -18.42
N ARG A 126 16.79 -5.57 -17.91
CA ARG A 126 17.10 -6.20 -16.61
C ARG A 126 18.46 -6.89 -16.55
N ASN A 127 18.98 -7.33 -17.69
CA ASN A 127 20.29 -7.98 -17.79
C ASN A 127 21.45 -6.97 -17.90
N THR A 128 21.16 -5.68 -18.03
CA THR A 128 22.17 -4.63 -18.04
C THR A 128 22.69 -4.33 -16.64
N GLU A 129 23.87 -3.71 -16.55
CA GLU A 129 24.42 -3.25 -15.26
C GLU A 129 23.46 -2.31 -14.52
N ASP A 130 22.72 -1.47 -15.26
CA ASP A 130 21.77 -0.53 -14.68
C ASP A 130 20.51 -1.24 -14.13
N GLY A 131 20.06 -2.30 -14.82
CA GLY A 131 19.02 -3.19 -14.29
C GLY A 131 19.43 -3.87 -12.98
N GLN A 132 20.68 -4.34 -12.88
CA GLN A 132 21.19 -4.96 -11.65
C GLN A 132 21.36 -3.95 -10.50
N LYS A 133 21.72 -2.70 -10.80
CA LYS A 133 21.74 -1.62 -9.79
C LYS A 133 20.35 -1.33 -9.24
N LEU A 134 19.32 -1.33 -10.10
CA LEU A 134 17.93 -1.14 -9.67
C LEU A 134 17.43 -2.31 -8.82
N LEU A 135 17.85 -3.55 -9.12
CA LEU A 135 17.56 -4.71 -8.29
C LEU A 135 18.17 -4.60 -6.90
N HIS A 136 19.43 -4.17 -6.79
CA HIS A 136 20.12 -4.00 -5.50
C HIS A 136 19.68 -2.78 -4.69
N LYS A 137 19.04 -1.80 -5.34
CA LYS A 137 18.41 -0.65 -4.68
C LYS A 137 17.07 -1.03 -4.05
N GLY A 138 16.40 -2.05 -4.61
CA GLY A 138 15.13 -2.58 -4.14
C GLY A 138 15.26 -3.42 -2.88
#